data_AF-A0A939W8I4-F1
#
_entry.id   AF-A0A939W8I4-F1
#
_cell.length_a   1.000
_cell.length_b   1.000
_cell.length_c   1.000
_cell.angle_alpha   90.00
_cell.angle_beta   90.00
_cell.angle_gamma   90.00
#
_symmetry.space_group_name_H-M   'P 1'
#
loop_
_entity.id
_entity.type
_entity.pdbx_description
1 polymer ?
#
loop_
_entity_poly.entity_id
_entity_poly.type
_entity_poly.pdbx_seq_one_letter_code
_entity_poly.pdbx_strand_id
1 'polypeptide(L)' 'MDLLPIRRAILSVTDKSGLAEFAGFLAENGVELVSTGGTMKALQAAGLPVKPVS' A
#
# COMPACT_ATOMS: atom_id res chain seq x y z
N MET A 1 -19.70 -12.96 -13.26
CA MET A 1 -18.62 -11.96 -13.34
C MET A 1 -17.42 -12.58 -12.67
N ASP A 2 -16.32 -12.73 -13.37
CA ASP A 2 -15.09 -13.25 -12.78
C ASP A 2 -14.42 -12.14 -11.97
N LEU A 3 -14.09 -12.45 -10.72
CA LEU A 3 -13.31 -11.55 -9.87
C LEU A 3 -11.84 -11.70 -10.23
N LEU A 4 -11.21 -10.59 -10.62
CA LEU A 4 -9.77 -10.56 -10.89
C LEU A 4 -9.00 -10.37 -9.59
N PRO A 5 -7.96 -11.17 -9.31
CA PRO A 5 -7.14 -11.01 -8.12
C PRO A 5 -6.35 -9.71 -8.17
N ILE A 6 -6.31 -9.00 -7.05
CA ILE A 6 -5.50 -7.78 -6.90
C ILE A 6 -4.04 -8.18 -6.79
N ARG A 7 -3.19 -7.68 -7.70
CA ARG A 7 -1.74 -7.96 -7.69
C ARG A 7 -0.89 -6.77 -7.24
N ARG A 8 -1.41 -5.55 -7.41
CA ARG A 8 -0.71 -4.31 -7.09
C ARG A 8 -1.70 -3.23 -6.69
N ALA A 9 -1.36 -2.44 -5.68
CA ALA A 9 -2.17 -1.35 -5.16
C ALA A 9 -1.38 -0.04 -5.12
N ILE A 10 -1.95 1.03 -5.70
CA ILE A 10 -1.43 2.40 -5.56
C ILE A 10 -2.11 3.04 -4.36
N LEU A 11 -1.34 3.45 -3.36
CA LEU A 11 -1.84 4.10 -2.15
C LEU A 11 -1.47 5.59 -2.17
N SER A 12 -2.48 6.47 -2.13
CA SER A 12 -2.29 7.92 -2.07
C SER A 12 -3.43 8.54 -1.27
N VAL A 13 -3.18 8.78 0.02
CA VAL A 13 -4.21 9.25 0.95
C VAL A 13 -3.70 10.41 1.80
N THR A 14 -4.58 11.37 2.07
CA THR A 14 -4.27 12.51 2.94
C THR A 14 -4.34 12.12 4.40
N ASP A 15 -5.40 11.40 4.78
CA ASP A 15 -5.57 10.80 6.11
C ASP A 15 -4.87 9.43 6.15
N LYS A 16 -4.05 9.20 7.18
CA LYS A 16 -3.28 7.97 7.37
C LYS A 16 -3.92 7.04 8.39
N SER A 17 -5.09 7.39 8.92
CA SER A 17 -5.85 6.55 9.84
C SER A 17 -6.08 5.17 9.22
N GLY A 18 -5.64 4.11 9.91
CA GLY A 18 -5.76 2.72 9.44
C GLY A 18 -4.88 2.32 8.24
N LEU A 19 -4.06 3.23 7.69
CA LEU A 19 -3.28 2.97 6.48
C LEU A 19 -2.30 1.80 6.64
N ALA A 20 -1.59 1.75 7.77
CA ALA A 20 -0.58 0.73 8.02
C ALA A 20 -1.20 -0.67 8.14
N GLU A 21 -2.33 -0.79 8.84
CA GLU A 21 -3.06 -2.06 8.99
C GLU A 21 -3.59 -2.55 7.64
N PHE A 22 -4.24 -1.66 6.88
CA PHE A 22 -4.77 -1.99 5.56
C PHE A 22 -3.67 -2.39 4.58
N ALA A 23 -2.58 -1.63 4.54
CA ALA A 23 -1.46 -1.92 3.65
C ALA A 23 -0.67 -3.18 4.08
N GLY A 24 -0.59 -3.46 5.39
CA GLY A 24 -0.07 -4.71 5.92
C GLY A 24 -0.86 -5.90 5.43
N PHE A 25 -2.20 -5.86 5.57
CA PHE A 25 -3.08 -6.89 5.04
C PHE A 25 -2.87 -7.14 3.54
N LEU A 26 -2.74 -6.09 2.74
CA LEU A 26 -2.46 -6.22 1.30
C LEU A 26 -1.11 -6.91 1.05
N ALA A 27 -0.05 -6.49 1.75
CA ALA A 27 1.29 -7.05 1.59
C ALA A 27 1.35 -8.53 2.02
N GLU A 28 0.69 -8.89 3.12
CA GLU A 28 0.57 -10.29 3.61
C GLU A 28 -0.13 -11.19 2.58
N ASN A 29 -1.06 -10.63 1.80
CA ASN A 29 -1.75 -11.32 0.71
C ASN A 29 -1.02 -11.23 -0.63
N GLY A 30 0.25 -10.80 -0.64
CA GLY A 30 1.10 -10.79 -1.83
C GLY A 30 0.82 -9.63 -2.81
N VAL A 31 0.12 -8.59 -2.37
CA VAL A 31 -0.14 -7.40 -3.20
C VAL A 31 1.07 -6.48 -3.14
N GLU A 32 1.58 -6.08 -4.31
CA GLU A 32 2.64 -5.08 -4.39
C GLU A 32 2.10 -3.69 -4.03
N LEU A 33 2.70 -3.07 -3.01
CA LEU A 33 2.35 -1.70 -2.63
C LEU A 33 3.21 -0.71 -3.42
N VAL A 34 2.56 0.29 -4.01
CA VAL A 34 3.25 1.41 -4.65
C VAL A 34 2.68 2.74 -4.18
N SER A 35 3.56 3.72 -3.95
CA SER A 35 3.15 5.02 -3.41
C SER A 35 4.21 6.09 -3.66
N THR A 36 3.88 7.35 -3.39
CA THR A 36 4.82 8.50 -3.35
C THR A 36 4.50 9.43 -2.17
N GLY A 37 5.38 10.40 -1.96
CA GLY A 37 5.13 11.51 -1.03
C GLY A 37 4.92 11.07 0.41
N GLY A 38 3.95 11.70 1.09
CA GLY A 38 3.67 11.45 2.51
C GLY A 38 3.14 10.04 2.79
N THR A 39 2.37 9.47 1.87
CA THR A 39 1.81 8.11 2.02
C THR A 39 2.93 7.07 2.00
N MET A 40 3.87 7.19 1.06
CA MET A 40 5.05 6.32 0.99
C MET A 40 5.87 6.37 2.29
N LYS A 41 6.11 7.57 2.83
CA LYS A 41 6.85 7.74 4.09
C LYS A 41 6.14 7.05 5.26
N ALA A 42 4.82 7.14 5.34
CA ALA A 42 4.03 6.50 6.38
C ALA A 42 4.12 4.96 6.30
N LEU A 43 4.04 4.40 5.10
CA LEU A 43 4.17 2.95 4.87
C LEU A 43 5.58 2.44 5.22
N GLN A 44 6.63 3.18 4.83
CA GLN A 44 8.00 2.85 5.19
C GLN A 44 8.25 2.90 6.70
N ALA A 45 7.70 3.91 7.38
CA ALA A 45 7.80 4.03 8.84
C ALA A 45 7.11 2.87 9.57
N ALA A 46 6.09 2.26 8.97
CA ALA A 46 5.44 1.05 9.45
C ALA A 46 6.19 -0.25 9.10
N GLY A 47 7.36 -0.17 8.44
CA GLY A 47 8.15 -1.34 8.04
C GLY A 47 7.60 -2.08 6.81
N LEU A 48 6.65 -1.50 6.07
CA LEU A 48 6.01 -2.15 4.94
C LEU A 48 6.83 -2.01 3.65
N PRO A 49 6.91 -3.06 2.82
CA PRO A 49 7.57 -3.00 1.53
C PRO A 49 6.73 -2.17 0.55
N VAL A 50 7.23 -0.99 0.17
CA VAL A 50 6.56 -0.08 -0.78
C VAL A 50 7.53 0.37 -1.86
N LYS A 51 7.10 0.31 -3.12
CA LYS A 51 7.88 0.82 -4.26
C LYS A 51 7.47 2.27 -4.60
N PRO A 52 8.45 3.13 -4.96
CA PRO A 52 8.14 4.44 -5.52
C PRO A 52 7.43 4.30 -6.87
N VAL A 53 6.48 5.19 -7.16
CA VAL A 53 6.02 5.44 -8.54
C VAL A 53 6.75 6.67 -9.11
N SER A 54 7.14 6.60 -10.39
CA SER A 54 7.78 7.70 -11.14
C SER A 54 6.79 8.34 -12.10
#